data_AF-A0A6N9UAK3-F1
#
_entry.id   AF-A0A6N9UAK3-F1
#
_cell.length_a   1.000
_cell.length_b   1.000
_cell.length_c   1.000
_cell.angle_alpha   90.00
_cell.angle_beta   90.00
_cell.angle_gamma   90.00
#
_symmetry.space_group_name_H-M   'P 1'
#
loop_
_entity.id
_entity.type
_entity.pdbx_description
1 polymer ?
#
loop_
_entity_poly.entity_id
_entity_poly.type
_entity_poly.pdbx_seq_one_letter_code
_entity_poly.pdbx_strand_id
1 'polypeptide(L)'
;MVLGVCLSGCSLLSSTPEPGASAAGRPSASAEAADSTEAANSGAGAPDGDTGGGSGEPAPTLVRDAFAGLQATLDDTCTPGAGDCADFLGRVNDELDRLDKAMKADPQGPDHFKEPVAWITGLRTTLGEDVSTPNLEKHRDALVGTRDRVNTWMQDHPEDYR
;
A
#
# COMPACT_ATOMS: atom_id res chain seq x y z
N MET A 1 -33.91 45.45 -13.20
CA MET A 1 -34.75 44.69 -12.25
C MET A 1 -33.99 43.43 -11.88
N VAL A 2 -33.58 43.12 -10.65
CA VAL A 2 -33.65 43.72 -9.30
C VAL A 2 -32.39 43.23 -8.56
N LEU A 3 -31.82 44.09 -7.70
CA LEU A 3 -30.73 43.78 -6.75
C LEU A 3 -31.21 42.83 -5.63
N GLY A 4 -30.30 42.04 -5.08
CA GLY A 4 -30.48 41.39 -3.77
C GLY A 4 -29.15 41.08 -3.10
N VAL A 5 -28.83 41.82 -2.04
CA VAL A 5 -27.68 41.66 -1.13
C VAL A 5 -28.20 41.32 0.27
N CYS A 6 -27.39 40.63 1.11
CA CYS A 6 -27.25 40.66 2.59
C CYS A 6 -26.65 39.30 3.05
N LEU A 7 -25.37 39.16 3.43
CA LEU A 7 -24.64 39.49 4.68
C LEU A 7 -25.07 38.76 5.98
N SER A 8 -24.17 37.91 6.51
CA SER A 8 -23.77 37.68 7.92
C SER A 8 -23.22 36.24 8.05
N GLY A 9 -22.05 35.92 8.60
CA GLY A 9 -21.11 36.62 9.47
C GLY A 9 -20.87 35.81 10.75
N CYS A 10 -19.67 35.23 10.91
CA CYS A 10 -19.03 34.94 12.21
C CYS A 10 -17.55 34.60 11.98
N SER A 11 -16.70 35.61 12.15
CA SER A 11 -15.27 35.43 12.42
C SER A 11 -15.03 35.73 13.90
N LEU A 12 -14.18 34.93 14.54
CA LEU A 12 -12.96 35.35 15.27
C LEU A 12 -12.63 34.36 16.38
N LEU A 13 -11.47 33.70 16.28
CA LEU A 13 -10.47 33.63 17.34
C LEU A 13 -9.12 33.22 16.72
N SER A 14 -8.32 34.24 16.41
CA SER A 14 -6.90 34.14 16.11
C SER A 14 -6.10 33.99 17.41
N SER A 15 -4.98 33.26 17.41
CA SER A 15 -3.73 33.62 18.13
C SER A 15 -2.59 32.63 17.87
N THR A 16 -1.57 33.11 17.14
CA THR A 16 -0.13 32.75 17.18
C THR A 16 0.62 34.11 17.26
N PRO A 17 1.86 34.29 17.79
CA PRO A 17 3.03 33.37 17.72
C PRO A 17 4.13 33.42 18.85
N GLU A 18 5.07 32.43 18.83
CA GLU A 18 6.56 32.45 19.07
C GLU A 18 7.22 33.06 20.37
N PRO A 19 8.55 32.96 20.61
CA PRO A 19 9.51 31.82 20.68
C PRO A 19 10.38 31.84 21.97
N GLY A 20 11.30 30.87 22.19
CA GLY A 20 12.32 31.01 23.25
C GLY A 20 13.25 29.80 23.48
N ALA A 21 14.49 29.89 22.98
CA ALA A 21 15.58 28.94 23.19
C ALA A 21 16.35 29.19 24.50
N SER A 22 16.93 28.14 25.12
CA SER A 22 18.38 28.06 25.48
C SER A 22 18.75 26.92 26.47
N ALA A 23 19.77 26.17 26.06
CA ALA A 23 21.00 25.77 26.78
C ALA A 23 20.98 24.80 28.00
N ALA A 24 21.57 23.61 27.74
CA ALA A 24 22.71 22.96 28.42
C ALA A 24 22.81 22.91 29.98
N GLY A 25 22.94 21.69 30.51
CA GLY A 25 23.56 21.41 31.82
C GLY A 25 23.43 19.97 32.32
N ARG A 26 24.46 19.13 32.15
CA ARG A 26 24.78 17.93 32.98
C ARG A 26 25.34 18.42 34.35
N PRO A 27 25.51 17.61 35.45
CA PRO A 27 25.69 16.14 35.51
C PRO A 27 25.05 15.37 36.71
N SER A 28 25.03 14.04 36.55
CA SER A 28 25.36 12.90 37.46
C SER A 28 25.35 12.96 39.01
N ALA A 29 25.05 11.77 39.58
CA ALA A 29 25.36 11.21 40.92
C ALA A 29 24.36 11.58 42.06
N SER A 30 23.89 10.71 42.97
CA SER A 30 24.31 9.41 43.55
C SER A 30 23.06 8.73 44.20
N ALA A 31 22.83 7.42 44.08
CA ALA A 31 23.26 6.32 44.99
C ALA A 31 22.34 6.24 46.27
N GLU A 32 21.83 5.13 46.83
CA GLU A 32 22.21 3.70 46.91
C GLU A 32 21.02 2.80 47.35
N ALA A 33 21.06 1.52 46.92
CA ALA A 33 20.82 0.22 47.61
C ALA A 33 19.69 0.07 48.69
N ALA A 34 18.96 -1.04 48.89
CA ALA A 34 18.85 -2.42 48.40
C ALA A 34 17.44 -2.93 48.88
N ASP A 35 16.79 -3.95 48.35
CA ASP A 35 17.11 -5.36 48.62
C ASP A 35 16.28 -6.32 47.73
N SER A 36 17.02 -7.12 46.98
CA SER A 36 16.87 -8.55 46.66
C SER A 36 15.49 -9.21 46.61
N THR A 37 15.07 -9.66 45.43
CA THR A 37 14.96 -11.11 45.17
C THR A 37 14.92 -11.40 43.67
N GLU A 38 15.94 -12.13 43.24
CA GLU A 38 16.08 -12.74 41.92
C GLU A 38 15.05 -13.86 41.72
N ALA A 39 14.41 -13.86 40.57
CA ALA A 39 14.02 -15.09 39.87
C ALA A 39 14.24 -14.85 38.37
N ALA A 40 15.46 -15.10 37.91
CA ALA A 40 15.76 -15.24 36.50
C ALA A 40 15.16 -16.53 35.97
N ASN A 41 14.38 -16.45 34.88
CA ASN A 41 14.49 -17.46 33.84
C ASN A 41 14.40 -16.78 32.47
N SER A 42 15.52 -16.85 31.77
CA SER A 42 15.71 -16.42 30.40
C SER A 42 14.81 -17.22 29.45
N GLY A 43 14.22 -16.51 28.49
CA GLY A 43 13.55 -17.07 27.34
C GLY A 43 13.56 -16.06 26.21
N ALA A 44 14.65 -16.04 25.46
CA ALA A 44 14.75 -15.35 24.19
C ALA A 44 13.67 -15.86 23.22
N GLY A 45 13.16 -14.96 22.38
CA GLY A 45 12.24 -15.32 21.31
C GLY A 45 11.58 -14.09 20.70
N ALA A 46 12.32 -13.38 19.85
CA ALA A 46 11.68 -12.70 18.74
C ALA A 46 10.91 -13.76 17.91
N PRO A 47 9.71 -13.49 17.40
CA PRO A 47 9.25 -14.26 16.26
C PRO A 47 10.01 -13.73 15.03
N ASP A 48 11.17 -14.35 14.79
CA ASP A 48 11.63 -14.58 13.43
C ASP A 48 10.53 -15.28 12.62
N GLY A 49 10.55 -15.04 11.32
CA GLY A 49 9.63 -15.64 10.38
C GLY A 49 9.69 -17.18 10.33
N ASP A 50 8.83 -17.68 9.45
CA ASP A 50 8.51 -19.08 9.18
C ASP A 50 7.35 -19.66 10.00
N THR A 51 6.14 -19.44 9.46
CA THR A 51 5.09 -20.47 9.55
C THR A 51 5.06 -21.21 8.21
N GLY A 52 6.09 -22.00 7.94
CA GLY A 52 6.00 -23.08 6.98
C GLY A 52 5.10 -24.18 7.53
N GLY A 53 3.88 -24.30 6.99
CA GLY A 53 3.02 -25.46 7.18
C GLY A 53 1.60 -25.19 7.70
N GLY A 54 0.85 -24.32 7.02
CA GLY A 54 -0.61 -24.26 7.16
C GLY A 54 -1.26 -24.85 5.91
N SER A 55 -2.24 -25.74 6.09
CA SER A 55 -3.21 -26.12 5.06
C SER A 55 -3.60 -24.88 4.26
N GLY A 56 -3.38 -24.93 2.94
CA GLY A 56 -3.40 -23.75 2.07
C GLY A 56 -4.54 -22.82 2.40
N GLU A 57 -4.20 -21.56 2.68
CA GLU A 57 -5.15 -20.47 2.85
C GLU A 57 -6.20 -20.56 1.74
N PRO A 58 -7.51 -20.41 2.03
CA PRO A 58 -8.53 -20.55 0.99
C PRO A 58 -8.22 -19.53 -0.09
N ALA A 59 -7.92 -19.97 -1.30
CA ALA A 59 -7.36 -19.06 -2.29
C ALA A 59 -8.24 -17.86 -2.67
N PRO A 60 -9.59 -17.89 -2.54
CA PRO A 60 -10.39 -16.66 -2.67
C PRO A 60 -9.91 -15.56 -1.72
N THR A 61 -9.45 -15.90 -0.51
CA THR A 61 -8.86 -14.93 0.42
C THR A 61 -7.51 -14.39 -0.05
N LEU A 62 -6.70 -15.19 -0.74
CA LEU A 62 -5.45 -14.71 -1.36
C LEU A 62 -5.73 -13.73 -2.49
N VAL A 63 -6.73 -14.02 -3.34
CA VAL A 63 -7.15 -13.10 -4.40
C VAL A 63 -7.69 -11.81 -3.81
N ARG A 64 -8.54 -11.89 -2.77
CA ARG A 64 -9.07 -10.73 -2.05
C ARG A 64 -7.95 -9.85 -1.49
N ASP A 65 -6.98 -10.45 -0.82
CA ASP A 65 -5.92 -9.72 -0.13
C ASP A 65 -4.94 -9.10 -1.16
N ALA A 66 -4.63 -9.80 -2.25
CA ALA A 66 -3.87 -9.24 -3.37
C ALA A 66 -4.63 -8.09 -4.07
N PHE A 67 -5.96 -8.22 -4.22
CA PHE A 67 -6.79 -7.18 -4.79
C PHE A 67 -6.81 -5.93 -3.90
N ALA A 68 -6.85 -6.08 -2.57
CA ALA A 68 -6.74 -4.97 -1.63
C ALA A 68 -5.41 -4.21 -1.79
N GLY A 69 -4.31 -4.92 -2.05
CA GLY A 69 -3.02 -4.32 -2.41
C GLY A 69 -3.10 -3.44 -3.64
N LEU A 70 -3.72 -3.93 -4.73
CA LEU A 70 -3.96 -3.16 -5.95
C LEU A 70 -4.83 -1.93 -5.69
N GLN A 71 -5.90 -2.08 -4.90
CA GLN A 71 -6.80 -0.98 -4.55
C GLN A 71 -6.10 0.16 -3.81
N ALA A 72 -5.11 -0.17 -2.97
CA ALA A 72 -4.33 0.81 -2.24
C ALA A 72 -3.43 1.69 -3.14
N THR A 73 -3.47 1.51 -4.46
CA THR A 73 -2.80 2.37 -5.46
C THR A 73 -3.78 3.24 -6.27
N LEU A 74 -5.09 3.10 -6.12
CA LEU A 74 -6.08 3.71 -7.02
C LEU A 74 -6.18 5.23 -6.90
N ASP A 75 -6.00 5.76 -5.69
CA ASP A 75 -6.03 7.21 -5.43
C ASP A 75 -4.72 7.91 -5.82
N ASP A 76 -3.70 7.12 -6.18
CA ASP A 76 -2.39 7.61 -6.58
C ASP A 76 -2.28 7.72 -8.11
N THR A 77 -1.50 8.70 -8.54
CA THR A 77 -1.04 8.91 -9.91
C THR A 77 0.32 9.60 -9.86
N CYS A 78 0.99 9.72 -11.00
CA CYS A 78 2.26 10.44 -11.06
C CYS A 78 2.50 11.16 -12.39
N THR A 79 3.40 12.14 -12.34
CA THR A 79 3.93 12.81 -13.53
C THR A 79 5.29 12.19 -13.89
N PRO A 80 5.51 11.75 -15.15
CA PRO A 80 6.79 11.16 -15.57
C PRO A 80 7.98 12.08 -15.27
N GLY A 81 9.07 11.50 -14.79
CA GLY A 81 10.28 12.22 -14.38
C GLY A 81 10.21 12.87 -13.00
N ALA A 82 9.06 12.81 -12.32
CA ALA A 82 8.97 13.16 -10.90
C ALA A 82 9.47 11.99 -10.03
N GLY A 83 10.10 12.29 -8.90
CA GLY A 83 10.75 11.27 -8.06
C GLY A 83 9.78 10.22 -7.51
N ASP A 84 8.54 10.61 -7.23
CA ASP A 84 7.44 9.76 -6.76
C ASP A 84 6.88 8.84 -7.85
N CYS A 85 7.13 9.15 -9.13
CA CYS A 85 6.55 8.39 -10.25
C CYS A 85 7.16 6.99 -10.39
N ALA A 86 8.45 6.88 -10.11
CA ALA A 86 9.15 5.60 -10.08
C ALA A 86 8.53 4.65 -9.04
N ASP A 87 8.32 5.14 -7.82
CA ASP A 87 7.77 4.36 -6.71
C ASP A 87 6.32 3.95 -6.98
N PHE A 88 5.50 4.88 -7.47
CA PHE A 88 4.11 4.60 -7.83
C PHE A 88 4.00 3.51 -8.90
N LEU A 89 4.75 3.64 -10.02
CA LEU A 89 4.66 2.69 -11.12
C LEU A 89 5.25 1.32 -10.77
N GLY A 90 6.32 1.29 -9.99
CA GLY A 90 6.85 0.05 -9.42
C GLY A 90 5.80 -0.66 -8.57
N ARG A 91 5.13 0.07 -7.68
CA ARG A 91 4.07 -0.48 -6.84
C ARG A 91 2.89 -1.01 -7.65
N VAL A 92 2.41 -0.26 -8.65
CA VAL A 92 1.31 -0.74 -9.53
C VAL A 92 1.71 -2.04 -10.25
N ASN A 93 2.93 -2.10 -10.78
CA ASN A 93 3.43 -3.31 -11.43
C ASN A 93 3.46 -4.51 -10.46
N ASP A 94 3.96 -4.32 -9.24
CA ASP A 94 4.07 -5.38 -8.24
C ASP A 94 2.71 -5.88 -7.75
N GLU A 95 1.73 -4.99 -7.55
CA GLU A 95 0.38 -5.40 -7.15
C GLU A 95 -0.36 -6.14 -8.26
N LEU A 96 -0.20 -5.73 -9.51
CA LEU A 96 -0.72 -6.49 -10.66
C LEU A 96 -0.07 -7.88 -10.76
N ASP A 97 1.23 -7.98 -10.50
CA ASP A 97 1.95 -9.25 -10.48
C ASP A 97 1.48 -10.18 -9.36
N ARG A 98 1.30 -9.64 -8.14
CA ARG A 98 0.74 -10.37 -7.00
C ARG A 98 -0.68 -10.87 -7.28
N LEU A 99 -1.54 -10.01 -7.83
CA LEU A 99 -2.92 -10.37 -8.14
C LEU A 99 -2.99 -11.46 -9.22
N ASP A 100 -2.19 -11.36 -10.28
CA ASP A 100 -2.11 -12.41 -11.32
C ASP A 100 -1.69 -13.77 -10.75
N LYS A 101 -0.71 -13.78 -9.84
CA LYS A 101 -0.28 -15.02 -9.16
C LYS A 101 -1.39 -15.60 -8.29
N ALA A 102 -2.10 -14.76 -7.53
CA ALA A 102 -3.21 -15.21 -6.69
C ALA A 102 -4.35 -15.80 -7.54
N MET A 103 -4.78 -15.09 -8.59
CA MET A 103 -5.84 -15.54 -9.49
C MET A 103 -5.51 -16.87 -10.18
N LYS A 104 -4.25 -17.07 -10.59
CA LYS A 104 -3.80 -18.33 -11.21
C LYS A 104 -3.70 -19.49 -10.22
N ALA A 105 -3.47 -19.20 -8.94
CA ALA A 105 -3.36 -20.20 -7.89
C ALA A 105 -4.72 -20.57 -7.28
N ASP A 106 -5.80 -19.87 -7.64
CA ASP A 106 -7.13 -20.16 -7.13
C ASP A 106 -7.63 -21.57 -7.55
N PRO A 107 -8.30 -22.34 -6.67
CA PRO A 107 -8.86 -23.66 -6.99
C PRO A 107 -9.86 -23.67 -8.13
N GLN A 108 -10.53 -22.55 -8.41
CA GLN A 108 -11.43 -22.41 -9.57
C GLN A 108 -10.63 -22.32 -10.89
N GLY A 109 -9.32 -22.05 -10.79
CA GLY A 109 -8.37 -22.04 -11.88
C GLY A 109 -8.33 -20.70 -12.63
N PRO A 110 -7.36 -20.53 -13.54
CA PRO A 110 -7.16 -19.29 -14.29
C PRO A 110 -8.31 -18.96 -15.26
N ASP A 111 -9.13 -19.94 -15.63
CA ASP A 111 -10.31 -19.72 -16.48
C ASP A 111 -11.42 -18.94 -15.76
N HIS A 112 -11.47 -19.01 -14.42
CA HIS A 112 -12.38 -18.20 -13.59
C HIS A 112 -12.04 -16.70 -13.72
N PHE A 113 -10.75 -16.38 -13.63
CA PHE A 113 -10.21 -15.01 -13.75
C PHE A 113 -9.66 -14.70 -15.15
N LYS A 114 -10.24 -15.29 -16.19
CA LYS A 114 -9.65 -15.28 -17.54
C LYS A 114 -9.36 -13.88 -18.07
N GLU A 115 -10.28 -12.94 -17.85
CA GLU A 115 -10.18 -11.57 -18.35
C GLU A 115 -9.07 -10.76 -17.65
N PRO A 116 -9.07 -10.62 -16.31
CA PRO A 116 -8.00 -9.89 -15.63
C PRO A 116 -6.62 -10.55 -15.83
N VAL A 117 -6.53 -11.89 -15.84
CA VAL A 117 -5.28 -12.60 -16.16
C VAL A 117 -4.77 -12.27 -17.56
N ALA A 118 -5.66 -12.21 -18.56
CA ALA A 118 -5.29 -11.89 -19.93
C ALA A 118 -4.76 -10.45 -20.06
N TRP A 119 -5.39 -9.48 -19.37
CA TRP A 119 -4.93 -8.08 -19.41
C TRP A 119 -3.56 -7.92 -18.74
N ILE A 120 -3.35 -8.54 -17.58
CA ILE A 120 -2.05 -8.49 -16.88
C ILE A 120 -0.96 -9.19 -17.71
N THR A 121 -1.28 -10.31 -18.36
CA THR A 121 -0.35 -11.00 -19.28
C THR A 121 -0.01 -10.13 -20.50
N GLY A 122 -0.99 -9.41 -21.06
CA GLY A 122 -0.77 -8.45 -22.14
C GLY A 122 0.11 -7.27 -21.72
N LEU A 123 -0.07 -6.77 -20.49
CA LEU A 123 0.80 -5.76 -19.91
C LEU A 123 2.24 -6.28 -19.77
N ARG A 124 2.44 -7.48 -19.19
CA ARG A 124 3.78 -8.09 -19.07
C ARG A 124 4.47 -8.26 -20.43
N THR A 125 3.72 -8.63 -21.46
CA THR A 125 4.25 -8.72 -22.83
C THR A 125 4.68 -7.34 -23.36
N THR A 126 3.96 -6.29 -22.99
CA THR A 126 4.27 -4.91 -23.38
C THR A 126 5.53 -4.40 -22.66
N LEU A 127 5.70 -4.71 -21.38
CA LEU A 127 6.86 -4.32 -20.58
C LEU A 127 8.12 -5.14 -20.95
N GLY A 128 7.94 -6.41 -21.30
CA GLY A 128 9.04 -7.36 -21.47
C GLY A 128 9.67 -7.73 -20.13
N GLU A 129 10.97 -8.05 -20.14
CA GLU A 129 11.74 -8.37 -18.92
C GLU A 129 12.28 -7.12 -18.21
N ASP A 130 12.12 -5.93 -18.81
CA ASP A 130 12.64 -4.67 -18.29
C ASP A 130 11.61 -4.01 -17.34
N VAL A 131 11.84 -4.14 -16.04
CA VAL A 131 11.05 -3.47 -14.99
C VAL A 131 11.72 -2.20 -14.46
N SER A 132 12.68 -1.63 -15.20
CA SER A 132 13.35 -0.40 -14.81
C SER A 132 12.41 0.81 -14.89
N THR A 133 12.67 1.83 -14.06
CA THR A 133 11.90 3.09 -14.04
C THR A 133 11.70 3.70 -15.43
N PRO A 134 12.73 3.85 -16.29
CA PRO A 134 12.52 4.41 -17.62
C PRO A 134 11.52 3.62 -18.48
N ASN A 135 11.51 2.29 -18.35
CA ASN A 135 10.56 1.46 -19.10
C ASN A 135 9.14 1.55 -18.50
N LEU A 136 9.01 1.52 -17.18
CA LEU A 136 7.71 1.66 -16.52
C LEU A 136 7.09 3.03 -16.83
N GLU A 137 7.86 4.13 -16.77
CA GLU A 137 7.39 5.47 -17.14
C GLU A 137 6.98 5.57 -18.61
N LYS A 138 7.76 4.96 -19.52
CA LYS A 138 7.42 4.88 -20.94
C LYS A 138 6.09 4.16 -21.17
N HIS A 139 5.75 3.19 -20.32
CA HIS A 139 4.53 2.38 -20.40
C HIS A 139 3.49 2.74 -19.32
N ARG A 140 3.57 3.95 -18.74
CA ARG A 140 2.70 4.43 -17.64
C ARG A 140 1.21 4.21 -17.93
N ASP A 141 0.76 4.61 -19.11
CA ASP A 141 -0.67 4.53 -19.46
C ASP A 141 -1.16 3.08 -19.58
N ALA A 142 -0.29 2.15 -19.98
CA ALA A 142 -0.63 0.73 -20.01
C ALA A 142 -0.71 0.14 -18.59
N LEU A 143 0.21 0.51 -17.70
CA LEU A 143 0.19 0.11 -16.28
C LEU A 143 -1.08 0.59 -15.58
N VAL A 144 -1.32 1.90 -15.60
CA VAL A 144 -2.48 2.54 -14.95
C VAL A 144 -3.78 2.06 -15.58
N GLY A 145 -3.84 1.99 -16.91
CA GLY A 145 -5.03 1.49 -17.61
C GLY A 145 -5.34 0.03 -17.29
N THR A 146 -4.33 -0.82 -17.13
CA THR A 146 -4.54 -2.22 -16.71
C THR A 146 -5.02 -2.31 -15.26
N ARG A 147 -4.41 -1.54 -14.34
CA ARG A 147 -4.86 -1.42 -12.94
C ARG A 147 -6.34 -1.07 -12.87
N ASP A 148 -6.74 0.00 -13.55
CA ASP A 148 -8.12 0.52 -13.48
C ASP A 148 -9.13 -0.45 -14.09
N ARG A 149 -8.73 -1.10 -15.19
CA ARG A 149 -9.55 -2.10 -15.87
C ARG A 149 -9.75 -3.35 -15.02
N VAL A 150 -8.68 -3.88 -14.42
CA VAL A 150 -8.75 -5.01 -13.49
C VAL A 150 -9.58 -4.65 -12.28
N ASN A 151 -9.38 -3.46 -11.68
CA ASN A 151 -10.18 -3.01 -10.55
C ASN A 151 -11.67 -2.96 -10.88
N THR A 152 -12.05 -2.37 -12.01
CA THR A 152 -13.45 -2.32 -12.44
C THR A 152 -14.05 -3.73 -12.53
N TRP A 153 -13.34 -4.65 -13.20
CA TRP A 153 -13.81 -6.03 -13.35
C TRP A 153 -13.99 -6.73 -12.01
N MET A 154 -13.00 -6.62 -11.11
CA MET A 154 -13.08 -7.22 -9.77
C MET A 154 -14.22 -6.61 -8.95
N GLN A 155 -14.54 -5.32 -9.10
CA GLN A 155 -15.68 -4.72 -8.41
C GLN A 155 -17.03 -5.19 -8.96
N ASP A 156 -17.09 -5.53 -10.24
CA ASP A 156 -18.28 -6.08 -10.90
C ASP A 156 -18.50 -7.58 -10.60
N HIS A 157 -17.46 -8.30 -10.15
CA HIS A 157 -17.47 -9.74 -9.86
C HIS A 157 -17.06 -10.06 -8.41
N PRO A 158 -17.71 -9.46 -7.41
CA PRO A 158 -17.28 -9.60 -6.02
C PRO A 158 -17.33 -11.04 -5.47
N GLU A 159 -18.24 -11.86 -5.96
CA GLU A 159 -18.41 -13.27 -5.58
C GLU A 159 -17.22 -14.14 -5.99
N ASP A 160 -16.43 -13.70 -6.96
CA ASP A 160 -15.33 -14.49 -7.50
C ASP A 160 -14.13 -14.60 -6.54
N TYR A 161 -14.06 -13.73 -5.52
CA TYR A 161 -12.94 -13.65 -4.57
C TYR A 161 -13.40 -13.39 -3.12
N ARG A 162 -14.64 -13.72 -2.76
CA ARG A 162 -15.17 -13.53 -1.40
C ARG A 162 -15.36 -14.81 -0.60
#